data_AF-A0A7J9GPW6-F1
#
_entry.id   AF-A0A7J9GPW6-F1
#
_cell.length_a   1.000
_cell.length_b   1.000
_cell.length_c   1.000
_cell.angle_alpha   90.00
_cell.angle_beta   90.00
_cell.angle_gamma   90.00
#
_symmetry.space_group_name_H-M   'P 1'
#
loop_
_entity.id
_entity.type
_entity.pdbx_description
1 polymer ?
#
loop_
_entity_poly.entity_id
_entity_poly.type
_entity_poly.pdbx_seq_one_letter_code
_entity_poly.pdbx_strand_id
1 'polypeptide(L)'
;MSIGAGGIRPCALAFGADQLYNPSNPENKRMLQSFFNWYYASVGLSLMVSITVIVYIQDAAGWVIGFGVPAGLMFLSTVMFLLGSPLYIKLMPDKSLFTSFAQVMVAAWQNKHLALPPMESDPGIWYYHKGSRLIAPTQKLRFLNKACMIGNPEKDIDMDGRATNPWNLCTVKQVEELKALIKVLPIWSSGIIIAVSISQHSFPVLQARVMDRHLIPGGLKIPAGSFGVFAMITLTIWVATYDQIIVPLLSKFTKRSRGFSLKERMGMGLAISCVATAVAAMVESKRRA
;
A
#
# COMPACT_ATOMS: atom_id res chain seq x y z
N MET A 1 20.68 -4.23 0.13
CA MET A 1 19.43 -4.49 -0.63
C MET A 1 18.24 -3.64 -0.19
N SER A 2 18.07 -3.33 1.10
CA SER A 2 16.85 -2.69 1.63
C SER A 2 16.55 -1.28 1.09
N ILE A 3 17.56 -0.43 0.91
CA ILE A 3 17.36 0.95 0.40
C ILE A 3 16.86 0.92 -1.06
N GLY A 4 17.54 0.18 -1.93
CA GLY A 4 17.14 0.05 -3.34
C GLY A 4 15.75 -0.57 -3.51
N ALA A 5 15.46 -1.67 -2.78
CA ALA A 5 14.15 -2.29 -2.81
C ALA A 5 13.04 -1.36 -2.27
N GLY A 6 13.33 -0.59 -1.22
CA GLY A 6 12.40 0.38 -0.65
C GLY A 6 12.06 1.53 -1.60
N GLY A 7 13.04 2.00 -2.40
CA GLY A 7 12.82 3.04 -3.39
C GLY A 7 12.08 2.56 -4.64
N ILE A 8 12.39 1.36 -5.14
CA ILE A 8 11.82 0.86 -6.41
C ILE A 8 10.36 0.41 -6.24
N ARG A 9 10.00 -0.25 -5.13
CA ARG A 9 8.67 -0.83 -4.93
C ARG A 9 7.49 0.14 -5.09
N PRO A 10 7.47 1.33 -4.46
CA PRO A 10 6.35 2.28 -4.63
C PRO A 10 6.35 2.93 -6.01
N CYS A 11 7.53 3.09 -6.62
CA CYS A 11 7.69 3.82 -7.88
C CYS A 11 7.42 2.96 -9.11
N ALA A 12 7.83 1.68 -9.11
CA ALA A 12 7.77 0.83 -10.30
C ALA A 12 6.34 0.58 -10.80
N LEU A 13 5.41 0.29 -9.88
CA LEU A 13 4.02 0.05 -10.24
C LEU A 13 3.34 1.34 -10.73
N ALA A 14 3.58 2.46 -10.04
CA ALA A 14 3.05 3.76 -10.44
C ALA A 14 3.57 4.17 -11.82
N PHE A 15 4.89 4.08 -12.02
CA PHE A 15 5.53 4.37 -13.29
C PHE A 15 4.98 3.52 -14.44
N GLY A 16 4.79 2.21 -14.23
CA GLY A 16 4.20 1.32 -15.23
C GLY A 16 2.75 1.66 -15.55
N ALA A 17 1.95 2.02 -14.54
CA ALA A 17 0.58 2.48 -14.73
C ALA A 17 0.52 3.80 -15.54
N ASP A 18 1.46 4.72 -15.29
CA ASP A 18 1.56 6.00 -16.00
C ASP A 18 1.85 5.82 -17.50
N GLN A 19 2.55 4.76 -17.91
CA GLN A 19 2.81 4.48 -19.32
C GLN A 19 1.54 4.09 -20.11
N LEU A 20 0.56 3.50 -19.42
CA LEU A 20 -0.69 3.01 -20.01
C LEU A 20 -1.85 3.99 -19.83
N TYR A 21 -1.68 4.98 -18.96
CA TYR A 21 -2.72 5.94 -18.64
C TYR A 21 -2.95 6.91 -19.80
N ASN A 22 -4.10 6.79 -20.46
CA ASN A 22 -4.53 7.73 -21.49
C ASN A 22 -5.99 8.19 -21.24
N PRO A 23 -6.22 9.43 -20.78
CA PRO A 23 -7.56 9.92 -20.45
C PRO A 23 -8.50 10.07 -21.66
N SER A 24 -7.94 10.16 -22.87
CA SER A 24 -8.71 10.26 -24.12
C SER A 24 -9.23 8.92 -24.64
N ASN A 25 -8.72 7.80 -24.12
CA ASN A 25 -9.14 6.46 -24.54
C ASN A 25 -10.31 5.96 -23.67
N PRO A 26 -11.47 5.61 -24.26
CA PRO A 26 -12.60 5.06 -23.51
C PRO A 26 -12.29 3.72 -22.82
N GLU A 27 -11.32 2.96 -23.32
CA GLU A 27 -10.90 1.67 -22.74
C GLU A 27 -9.81 1.78 -21.67
N ASN A 28 -9.37 2.99 -21.31
CA ASN A 28 -8.27 3.23 -20.36
C ASN A 28 -8.45 2.45 -19.05
N LYS A 29 -9.66 2.44 -18.49
CA LYS A 29 -9.97 1.70 -17.24
C LYS A 29 -9.73 0.20 -17.38
N ARG A 30 -10.13 -0.39 -18.51
CA ARG A 30 -9.99 -1.83 -18.77
C ARG A 30 -8.53 -2.19 -18.98
N MET A 31 -7.80 -1.38 -19.74
CA MET A 31 -6.37 -1.57 -20.00
C MET A 31 -5.57 -1.53 -18.69
N LEU A 32 -5.84 -0.53 -17.86
CA LEU A 32 -5.16 -0.35 -16.58
C LEU A 32 -5.49 -1.50 -15.60
N GLN A 33 -6.75 -1.96 -15.56
CA GLN A 33 -7.14 -3.12 -14.76
C GLN A 33 -6.45 -4.41 -15.23
N SER A 34 -6.35 -4.62 -16.54
CA SER A 34 -5.62 -5.77 -17.11
C SER A 34 -4.14 -5.74 -16.73
N PHE A 35 -3.51 -4.57 -16.82
CA PHE A 35 -2.14 -4.36 -16.38
C PHE A 35 -1.94 -4.72 -14.91
N PHE A 36 -2.79 -4.21 -14.01
CA PHE A 36 -2.71 -4.55 -12.59
C PHE A 36 -2.85 -6.06 -12.35
N ASN A 37 -3.82 -6.71 -13.01
CA ASN A 37 -4.02 -8.16 -12.89
C ASN A 37 -2.78 -8.94 -13.34
N TRP A 38 -2.22 -8.62 -14.51
CA TRP A 38 -1.01 -9.26 -15.03
C TRP A 38 0.21 -9.00 -14.15
N TYR A 39 0.35 -7.78 -13.64
CA TYR A 39 1.42 -7.41 -12.72
C TYR A 39 1.34 -8.26 -11.44
N TYR A 40 0.18 -8.34 -10.79
CA TYR A 40 0.01 -9.15 -9.58
C TYR A 40 0.20 -10.64 -9.84
N ALA A 41 -0.27 -11.16 -10.98
CA ALA A 41 -0.03 -12.55 -11.38
C ALA A 41 1.46 -12.84 -11.58
N SER A 42 2.18 -11.95 -12.27
CA SER A 42 3.62 -12.06 -12.49
C SER A 42 4.43 -11.99 -11.19
N VAL A 43 4.08 -11.06 -10.28
CA VAL A 43 4.70 -10.96 -8.95
C VAL A 43 4.44 -12.21 -8.12
N GLY A 44 3.21 -12.74 -8.15
CA GLY A 44 2.87 -13.98 -7.44
C GLY A 44 3.70 -15.17 -7.94
N LEU A 45 3.78 -15.37 -9.25
CA LEU A 45 4.55 -16.44 -9.87
C LEU A 45 6.06 -16.31 -9.58
N SER A 46 6.61 -15.11 -9.74
CA SER A 46 8.04 -14.86 -9.47
C SER A 46 8.40 -15.09 -8.00
N LEU A 47 7.51 -14.75 -7.07
CA LEU A 47 7.71 -15.05 -5.65
C LEU A 47 7.70 -16.56 -5.38
N MET A 48 6.81 -17.33 -6.02
CA MET A 48 6.81 -18.79 -5.90
C MET A 48 8.10 -19.39 -6.45
N VAL A 49 8.56 -18.96 -7.62
CA VAL A 49 9.85 -19.39 -8.20
C VAL A 49 11.03 -19.00 -7.29
N SER A 50 11.01 -17.80 -6.71
CA SER A 50 12.05 -17.34 -5.80
C SER A 50 12.14 -18.19 -4.54
N ILE A 51 11.02 -18.49 -3.88
CA ILE A 51 11.02 -19.25 -2.62
C ILE A 51 11.32 -20.74 -2.86
N THR A 52 11.14 -21.25 -4.09
CA THR A 52 11.41 -22.64 -4.44
C THR A 52 12.77 -22.82 -5.10
N VAL A 53 12.92 -22.34 -6.35
CA VAL A 53 14.10 -22.57 -7.20
C VAL A 53 15.33 -21.85 -6.67
N ILE A 54 15.23 -20.56 -6.31
CA ILE A 54 16.40 -19.81 -5.82
C ILE A 54 16.84 -20.34 -4.46
N VAL A 55 15.90 -20.66 -3.57
CA VAL A 55 16.23 -21.27 -2.27
C VAL A 55 16.84 -22.66 -2.45
N TYR A 56 16.37 -23.44 -3.42
CA TYR A 56 16.99 -24.73 -3.76
C TYR A 56 18.43 -24.57 -4.24
N ILE A 57 18.69 -23.59 -5.12
CA ILE A 57 20.06 -23.27 -5.56
C ILE A 57 20.92 -22.83 -4.36
N GLN A 58 20.38 -22.04 -3.43
CA GLN A 58 21.08 -21.63 -2.21
C GLN A 58 21.46 -22.83 -1.33
N ASP A 59 20.56 -23.80 -1.16
CA ASP A 59 20.77 -24.99 -0.33
C ASP A 59 21.72 -26.01 -1.00
N ALA A 60 21.62 -26.19 -2.33
CA ALA A 60 22.36 -27.21 -3.07
C ALA A 60 23.72 -26.73 -3.61
N ALA A 61 23.80 -25.50 -4.13
CA ALA A 61 25.01 -24.95 -4.78
C ALA A 61 25.74 -23.90 -3.91
N GLY A 62 25.20 -23.59 -2.72
CA GLY A 62 25.80 -22.69 -1.76
C GLY A 62 25.46 -21.21 -1.97
N TRP A 63 25.78 -20.41 -0.94
CA TRP A 63 25.33 -19.02 -0.83
C TRP A 63 25.89 -18.08 -1.89
N VAL A 64 27.13 -18.30 -2.36
CA VAL A 64 27.76 -17.43 -3.37
C VAL A 64 26.97 -17.48 -4.68
N ILE A 65 26.66 -18.69 -5.17
CA ILE A 65 25.86 -18.88 -6.39
C ILE A 65 24.42 -18.44 -6.14
N GLY A 66 23.86 -18.81 -4.99
CA GLY A 66 22.47 -18.51 -4.62
C GLY A 66 22.17 -17.01 -4.46
N PHE A 67 23.14 -16.16 -4.11
CA PHE A 67 23.00 -14.71 -4.12
C PHE A 67 23.46 -14.06 -5.45
N GLY A 68 24.40 -14.70 -6.16
CA GLY A 68 24.86 -14.26 -7.47
C GLY A 68 23.74 -14.25 -8.51
N VAL A 69 22.87 -15.26 -8.52
CA VAL A 69 21.75 -15.36 -9.47
C VAL A 69 20.77 -14.18 -9.33
N PRO A 70 20.19 -13.87 -8.15
CA PRO A 70 19.37 -12.67 -7.98
C PRO A 70 20.08 -11.36 -8.31
N ALA A 71 21.37 -11.23 -7.96
CA ALA A 71 22.14 -10.04 -8.27
C ALA A 71 22.29 -9.83 -9.78
N GLY A 72 22.59 -10.90 -10.53
CA GLY A 72 22.66 -10.87 -12.00
C GLY A 72 21.31 -10.54 -12.64
N LEU A 73 20.22 -11.12 -12.15
CA LEU A 73 18.86 -10.80 -12.63
C LEU A 73 18.49 -9.34 -12.39
N MET A 74 18.85 -8.79 -11.22
CA MET A 74 18.61 -7.37 -10.91
C MET A 74 19.45 -6.44 -11.79
N PHE A 75 20.71 -6.81 -12.04
CA PHE A 75 21.58 -6.06 -12.96
C PHE A 75 21.00 -6.05 -14.38
N LEU A 76 20.60 -7.22 -14.89
CA LEU A 76 19.95 -7.34 -16.20
C LEU A 76 18.65 -6.52 -16.29
N SER A 77 17.81 -6.59 -15.26
CA SER A 77 16.58 -5.79 -15.17
C SER A 77 16.88 -4.29 -15.20
N THR A 78 17.94 -3.85 -14.52
CA THR A 78 18.37 -2.44 -14.52
C THR A 78 18.85 -2.01 -15.90
N VAL A 79 19.67 -2.81 -16.57
CA VAL A 79 20.13 -2.53 -17.94
C VAL A 79 18.96 -2.43 -18.90
N MET A 80 18.01 -3.37 -18.86
CA MET A 80 16.81 -3.34 -19.70
C MET A 80 15.95 -2.11 -19.44
N PHE A 81 15.78 -1.71 -18.19
CA PHE A 81 15.06 -0.50 -17.81
C PHE A 81 15.73 0.77 -18.38
N LEU A 82 17.06 0.85 -18.32
CA LEU A 82 17.80 1.99 -18.85
C LEU A 82 17.75 2.04 -20.39
N LEU A 83 17.86 0.90 -21.06
CA LEU A 83 17.72 0.79 -22.52
C LEU A 83 16.33 1.20 -23.00
N GLY A 84 15.29 0.95 -22.19
CA GLY A 84 13.91 1.38 -22.45
C GLY A 84 13.62 2.86 -22.16
N SER A 85 14.54 3.59 -21.51
CA SER A 85 14.36 5.00 -21.14
C SER A 85 13.87 5.96 -22.25
N PRO A 86 14.31 5.86 -23.52
CA PRO A 86 13.81 6.74 -24.58
C PRO A 86 12.36 6.45 -24.98
N LEU A 87 11.82 5.27 -24.66
CA LEU A 87 10.43 4.89 -24.98
C LEU A 87 9.44 5.33 -23.89
N TYR A 88 9.92 5.69 -22.70
CA TYR A 88 9.06 5.98 -21.57
C TYR A 88 8.52 7.42 -21.60
N ILE A 89 7.23 7.53 -21.29
CA ILE A 89 6.54 8.78 -20.98
C ILE A 89 7.00 9.24 -19.59
N LYS A 90 7.67 10.39 -19.54
CA LYS A 90 8.21 10.98 -18.31
C LYS A 90 7.28 12.11 -17.88
N LEU A 91 6.46 11.85 -16.86
CA LEU A 91 5.57 12.86 -16.29
C LEU A 91 6.36 13.92 -15.52
N MET A 92 5.85 15.15 -15.52
CA MET A 92 6.43 16.23 -14.73
C MET A 92 6.22 15.95 -13.23
N PRO A 93 7.20 16.31 -12.36
CA PRO A 93 7.05 16.14 -10.92
C PRO A 93 5.84 16.92 -10.38
N ASP A 94 4.93 16.23 -9.71
CA ASP A 94 3.89 16.88 -8.92
C ASP A 94 4.43 17.32 -7.55
N LYS A 95 3.75 18.24 -6.87
CA LYS A 95 4.16 18.72 -5.55
C LYS A 95 4.22 17.57 -4.54
N SER A 96 5.26 17.53 -3.72
CA SER A 96 5.42 16.51 -2.68
C SER A 96 4.26 16.56 -1.68
N LEU A 97 3.56 15.43 -1.52
CA LEU A 97 2.49 15.26 -0.54
C LEU A 97 2.98 15.50 0.90
N PHE A 98 4.20 15.10 1.22
CA PHE A 98 4.78 15.34 2.55
C PHE A 98 4.98 16.82 2.84
N THR A 99 5.47 17.57 1.85
CA THR A 99 5.60 19.03 1.96
C THR A 99 4.23 19.68 2.11
N SER A 100 3.22 19.21 1.36
CA SER A 100 1.83 19.65 1.49
C SER A 100 1.28 19.41 2.91
N PHE A 101 1.52 18.23 3.50
CA PHE A 101 1.09 17.94 4.86
C PHE A 101 1.79 18.81 5.90
N ALA A 102 3.10 19.04 5.74
CA ALA A 102 3.85 19.94 6.61
C ALA A 102 3.34 21.38 6.51
N GLN A 103 3.07 21.87 5.29
CA GLN A 103 2.48 23.19 5.04
C GLN A 103 1.14 23.34 5.75
N VAL A 104 0.24 22.36 5.63
CA VAL A 104 -1.07 22.42 6.30
C VAL A 104 -0.92 22.47 7.82
N MET A 105 -0.01 21.68 8.40
CA MET A 105 0.23 21.69 9.84
C MET A 105 0.79 23.03 10.33
N VAL A 106 1.77 23.59 9.60
CA VAL A 106 2.38 24.88 9.92
C VAL A 106 1.37 26.02 9.75
N ALA A 107 0.65 26.08 8.64
CA ALA A 107 -0.37 27.08 8.37
C ALA A 107 -1.51 27.03 9.41
N ALA A 108 -1.98 25.83 9.77
CA ALA A 108 -3.00 25.67 10.82
C ALA A 108 -2.52 26.18 12.19
N TRP A 109 -1.22 25.99 12.50
CA TRP A 109 -0.62 26.46 13.75
C TRP A 109 -0.42 27.97 13.77
N GLN A 110 0.05 28.56 12.67
CA GLN A 110 0.24 30.00 12.53
C GLN A 110 -1.11 30.74 12.60
N ASN A 111 -2.13 30.20 11.93
CA ASN A 111 -3.46 30.77 11.89
C ASN A 111 -4.33 30.38 13.09
N LYS A 112 -3.76 29.78 14.15
CA LYS A 112 -4.54 29.31 15.32
C LYS A 112 -5.34 30.41 16.01
N HIS A 113 -4.92 31.66 15.87
CA HIS A 113 -5.56 32.84 16.46
C HIS A 113 -6.84 33.27 15.72
N LEU A 114 -7.04 32.84 14.47
CA LEU A 114 -8.24 33.18 13.71
C LEU A 114 -9.48 32.49 14.29
N ALA A 115 -10.56 33.25 14.44
CA ALA A 115 -11.87 32.73 14.80
C ALA A 115 -12.44 31.95 13.61
N LEU A 116 -12.96 30.75 13.87
CA LEU A 116 -13.54 29.94 12.80
C LEU A 116 -14.89 30.55 12.39
N PRO A 117 -15.11 30.81 11.09
CA PRO A 117 -16.35 31.42 10.61
C PRO A 117 -17.57 30.52 10.90
N PRO A 118 -18.76 31.10 11.13
CA PRO A 118 -20.02 30.36 11.28
C PRO A 118 -20.32 29.47 10.07
N MET A 119 -21.22 28.50 10.26
CA MET A 119 -21.50 27.44 9.29
C MET A 119 -22.02 27.93 7.92
N GLU A 120 -22.58 29.14 7.87
CA GLU A 120 -23.23 29.77 6.72
C GLU A 120 -22.40 30.90 6.10
N SER A 121 -21.08 30.83 6.20
CA SER A 121 -20.23 31.93 5.72
C SER A 121 -19.93 31.81 4.23
N ASP A 122 -19.77 32.95 3.57
CA ASP A 122 -19.57 33.09 2.13
C ASP A 122 -18.50 32.14 1.55
N PRO A 123 -18.72 31.57 0.35
CA PRO A 123 -17.75 30.71 -0.33
C PRO A 123 -16.41 31.40 -0.65
N GLY A 124 -16.31 32.73 -0.47
CA GLY A 124 -15.09 33.51 -0.64
C GLY A 124 -14.09 33.45 0.53
N ILE A 125 -14.44 32.81 1.65
CA ILE A 125 -13.57 32.77 2.85
C ILE A 125 -12.55 31.62 2.80
N TRP A 126 -12.81 30.60 1.98
CA TRP A 126 -11.95 29.42 1.87
C TRP A 126 -11.08 29.50 0.61
N TYR A 127 -9.79 29.20 0.77
CA TYR A 127 -8.88 29.13 -0.35
C TYR A 127 -8.99 27.77 -1.05
N TYR A 128 -9.49 27.76 -2.29
CA TYR A 128 -9.56 26.58 -3.14
C TYR A 128 -9.04 26.90 -4.54
N HIS A 129 -8.54 25.87 -5.24
CA HIS A 129 -8.06 26.01 -6.59
C HIS A 129 -9.23 26.08 -7.58
N LYS A 130 -9.15 26.97 -8.60
CA LYS A 130 -10.17 27.09 -9.66
C LYS A 130 -10.36 25.71 -10.33
N GLY A 131 -11.59 25.18 -10.30
CA GLY A 131 -11.93 23.84 -10.80
C GLY A 131 -11.92 22.71 -9.76
N SER A 132 -11.66 23.00 -8.48
CA SER A 132 -11.77 22.01 -7.39
C SER A 132 -13.23 21.65 -7.10
N ARG A 133 -13.53 20.35 -6.94
CA ARG A 133 -14.83 19.86 -6.46
C ARG A 133 -15.08 20.15 -4.98
N LEU A 134 -14.02 20.41 -4.23
CA LEU A 134 -14.06 20.71 -2.79
C LEU A 134 -13.92 22.20 -2.59
N ILE A 135 -15.04 22.83 -2.22
CA ILE A 135 -15.19 24.27 -2.02
C ILE A 135 -15.24 24.62 -0.52
N ALA A 136 -15.72 23.69 0.33
CA ALA A 136 -15.78 23.86 1.78
C ALA A 136 -15.12 22.69 2.52
N PRO A 137 -14.34 22.97 3.59
CA PRO A 137 -13.69 21.93 4.40
C PRO A 137 -14.67 21.21 5.34
N THR A 138 -14.38 19.95 5.63
CA THR A 138 -15.13 19.12 6.59
C THR A 138 -14.97 19.63 8.03
N GLN A 139 -16.00 19.45 8.86
CA GLN A 139 -16.01 19.89 10.27
C GLN A 139 -15.19 19.01 11.23
N LYS A 140 -14.96 17.74 10.88
CA LYS A 140 -14.07 16.87 11.66
C LYS A 140 -12.63 17.38 11.55
N LEU A 141 -11.96 17.54 12.69
CA LEU A 141 -10.63 18.18 12.79
C LEU A 141 -10.66 19.65 12.31
N ARG A 142 -11.67 20.42 12.75
CA ARG A 142 -11.91 21.82 12.34
C ARG A 142 -10.71 22.75 12.56
N PHE A 143 -9.81 22.44 13.49
CA PHE A 143 -8.59 23.22 13.72
C PHE A 143 -7.70 23.30 12.47
N LEU A 144 -7.68 22.24 11.64
CA LEU A 144 -6.92 22.22 10.38
C LEU A 144 -7.55 23.12 9.31
N ASN A 145 -8.83 23.49 9.44
CA ASN A 145 -9.51 24.38 8.48
C ASN A 145 -8.87 25.78 8.52
N LYS A 146 -8.22 26.15 9.63
CA LYS A 146 -7.52 27.43 9.75
C LYS A 146 -6.37 27.58 8.75
N ALA A 147 -5.82 26.47 8.24
CA ALA A 147 -4.81 26.49 7.19
C ALA A 147 -5.35 26.95 5.83
N CYS A 148 -6.66 26.81 5.57
CA CYS A 148 -7.28 27.19 4.29
C CYS A 148 -8.21 28.39 4.38
N MET A 149 -8.16 29.13 5.49
CA MET A 149 -8.95 30.34 5.70
C MET A 149 -8.20 31.55 5.17
N ILE A 150 -8.85 32.36 4.34
CA ILE A 150 -8.29 33.61 3.83
C ILE A 150 -8.43 34.66 4.93
N GLY A 151 -7.30 35.10 5.49
CA GLY A 151 -7.28 36.12 6.53
C GLY A 151 -7.31 37.52 5.94
N ASN A 152 -6.42 37.79 4.98
CA ASN A 152 -6.34 39.05 4.24
C ASN A 152 -6.17 38.77 2.74
N PRO A 153 -7.21 38.93 1.91
CA PRO A 153 -7.16 38.62 0.48
C PRO A 153 -5.99 39.28 -0.26
N GLU A 154 -5.67 40.54 0.06
CA GLU A 154 -4.59 41.30 -0.59
C GLU A 154 -3.18 40.83 -0.24
N LYS A 155 -3.00 40.15 0.91
CA LYS A 155 -1.69 39.63 1.34
C LYS A 155 -1.53 38.15 1.02
N ASP A 156 -2.63 37.41 1.12
CA ASP A 156 -2.62 35.96 1.04
C ASP A 156 -2.79 35.44 -0.39
N ILE A 157 -3.35 36.25 -1.30
CA ILE A 157 -3.63 35.88 -2.69
C ILE A 157 -2.95 36.87 -3.64
N ASP A 158 -2.13 36.33 -4.54
CA ASP A 158 -1.51 37.09 -5.63
C ASP A 158 -2.53 37.44 -6.73
N MET A 159 -2.20 38.35 -7.65
CA MET A 159 -3.08 38.77 -8.75
C MET A 159 -3.59 37.60 -9.61
N ASP A 160 -2.83 36.50 -9.66
CA ASP A 160 -3.18 35.26 -10.36
C ASP A 160 -4.20 34.36 -9.61
N GLY A 161 -4.62 34.73 -8.39
CA GLY A 161 -5.45 33.88 -7.54
C GLY A 161 -4.68 32.74 -6.84
N ARG A 162 -3.35 32.85 -6.77
CA ARG A 162 -2.46 31.86 -6.12
C ARG A 162 -2.10 32.32 -4.71
N ALA A 163 -1.90 31.36 -3.80
CA ALA A 163 -1.43 31.68 -2.47
C ALA A 163 -0.03 32.30 -2.53
N THR A 164 0.12 33.51 -1.96
CA THR A 164 1.39 34.24 -1.91
C THR A 164 2.45 33.46 -1.12
N ASN A 165 2.03 32.80 -0.04
CA ASN A 165 2.88 31.90 0.75
C ASN A 165 2.17 30.57 1.06
N PRO A 166 2.60 29.44 0.45
CA PRO A 166 2.03 28.11 0.70
C PRO A 166 2.13 27.64 2.16
N TRP A 167 3.02 28.24 2.97
CA TRP A 167 3.18 27.90 4.39
C TRP A 167 2.23 28.67 5.31
N ASN A 168 1.57 29.71 4.81
CA ASN A 168 0.59 30.50 5.55
C ASN A 168 -0.86 30.25 5.06
N LEU A 169 -1.03 29.92 3.77
CA LEU A 169 -2.31 29.61 3.16
C LEU A 169 -2.24 28.35 2.30
N CYS A 170 -3.04 27.34 2.65
CA CYS A 170 -3.17 26.05 1.99
C CYS A 170 -4.54 25.89 1.32
N THR A 171 -4.63 25.07 0.28
CA THR A 171 -5.92 24.80 -0.38
C THR A 171 -6.80 23.86 0.46
N VAL A 172 -8.14 23.98 0.32
CA VAL A 172 -9.11 23.05 0.94
C VAL A 172 -8.77 21.59 0.62
N LYS A 173 -8.32 21.29 -0.61
CA LYS A 173 -7.92 19.94 -1.02
C LYS A 173 -6.77 19.39 -0.16
N GLN A 174 -5.70 20.15 0.03
CA GLN A 174 -4.56 19.73 0.86
C GLN A 174 -4.96 19.48 2.31
N VAL A 175 -5.84 20.33 2.85
CA VAL A 175 -6.38 20.17 4.21
C VAL A 175 -7.20 18.88 4.35
N GLU A 176 -8.08 18.60 3.38
CA GLU A 176 -8.88 17.38 3.39
C GLU A 176 -8.04 16.11 3.19
N GLU A 177 -6.98 16.16 2.36
CA GLU A 177 -6.03 15.06 2.21
C GLU A 177 -5.34 14.73 3.54
N LEU A 178 -4.85 15.74 4.28
CA LEU A 178 -4.25 15.52 5.60
C LEU A 178 -5.27 14.97 6.60
N LYS A 179 -6.50 15.50 6.62
CA LYS A 179 -7.56 14.99 7.51
C LYS A 179 -7.91 13.54 7.19
N ALA A 180 -7.96 13.19 5.90
CA ALA A 180 -8.21 11.82 5.48
C ALA A 180 -7.10 10.91 5.99
N LEU A 181 -5.82 11.31 5.85
CA LEU A 181 -4.68 10.57 6.38
C LEU A 181 -4.79 10.37 7.90
N ILE A 182 -5.03 11.44 8.68
CA ILE A 182 -5.17 11.37 10.14
C ILE A 182 -6.29 10.41 10.55
N LYS A 183 -7.41 10.38 9.82
CA LYS A 183 -8.54 9.48 10.10
C LYS A 183 -8.23 8.02 9.76
N VAL A 184 -7.34 7.78 8.80
CA VAL A 184 -6.93 6.42 8.38
C VAL A 184 -5.83 5.87 9.30
N LEU A 185 -4.99 6.74 9.90
CA LEU A 185 -3.88 6.33 10.78
C LEU A 185 -4.29 5.34 11.88
N PRO A 186 -5.37 5.52 12.66
CA PRO A 186 -5.76 4.55 13.68
C PRO A 186 -6.08 3.16 13.11
N ILE A 187 -6.73 3.10 11.93
CA ILE A 187 -7.06 1.85 11.25
C ILE A 187 -5.79 1.19 10.70
N TRP A 188 -4.83 1.98 10.23
CA TRP A 188 -3.53 1.47 9.80
C TRP A 188 -2.73 0.92 10.98
N SER A 189 -2.71 1.63 12.11
CA SER A 189 -1.97 1.23 13.32
C SER A 189 -2.47 -0.08 13.91
N SER A 190 -3.77 -0.38 13.84
CA SER A 190 -4.29 -1.69 14.31
C SER A 190 -3.73 -2.87 13.51
N GLY A 191 -3.30 -2.65 12.26
CA GLY A 191 -2.66 -3.65 11.41
C GLY A 191 -1.22 -3.99 11.78
N ILE A 192 -0.57 -3.21 12.66
CA ILE A 192 0.84 -3.43 13.05
C ILE A 192 1.04 -4.82 13.67
N ILE A 193 0.10 -5.27 14.50
CA ILE A 193 0.19 -6.60 15.15
C ILE A 193 0.20 -7.72 14.11
N ILE A 194 -0.65 -7.64 13.09
CA ILE A 194 -0.65 -8.60 11.98
C ILE A 194 0.69 -8.56 11.24
N ALA A 195 1.22 -7.36 10.96
CA ALA A 195 2.49 -7.22 10.27
C ALA A 195 3.64 -7.86 11.06
N VAL A 196 3.66 -7.69 12.39
CA VAL A 196 4.62 -8.36 13.27
C VAL A 196 4.49 -9.87 13.17
N SER A 197 3.27 -10.42 13.30
CA SER A 197 3.04 -11.86 13.21
C SER A 197 3.47 -12.46 11.87
N ILE A 198 3.20 -11.77 10.75
CA ILE A 198 3.60 -12.22 9.40
C ILE A 198 5.11 -12.13 9.21
N SER A 199 5.77 -11.12 9.79
CA SER A 199 7.21 -10.88 9.61
C SER A 199 8.12 -11.94 10.25
N GLN A 200 7.57 -12.87 11.02
CA GLN A 200 8.29 -13.94 11.73
C GLN A 200 8.72 -15.11 10.82
N HIS A 201 9.29 -14.81 9.65
CA HIS A 201 9.65 -15.83 8.64
C HIS A 201 10.73 -16.82 9.12
N SER A 202 11.50 -16.50 10.17
CA SER A 202 12.58 -17.34 10.67
C SER A 202 12.10 -18.59 11.42
N PHE A 203 11.02 -18.49 12.21
CA PHE A 203 10.57 -19.62 13.05
C PHE A 203 10.09 -20.82 12.23
N PRO A 204 9.24 -20.66 11.19
CA PRO A 204 8.82 -21.78 10.35
C PRO A 204 10.00 -22.49 9.66
N VAL A 205 11.02 -21.74 9.25
CA VAL A 205 12.23 -22.30 8.62
C VAL A 205 13.05 -23.13 9.61
N LEU A 206 13.21 -22.65 10.84
CA LEU A 206 13.89 -23.41 11.90
C LEU A 206 13.13 -24.68 12.26
N GLN A 207 11.80 -24.61 12.34
CA GLN A 207 10.95 -25.77 12.58
C GLN A 207 11.06 -26.78 11.42
N ALA A 208 11.01 -26.31 10.17
CA ALA A 208 11.15 -27.18 9.00
C ALA A 208 12.52 -27.88 8.95
N ARG A 209 13.59 -27.29 9.50
CA ARG A 209 14.92 -27.94 9.54
C ARG A 209 14.94 -29.24 10.34
N VAL A 210 14.14 -29.34 11.41
CA VAL A 210 14.10 -30.52 12.29
C VAL A 210 13.02 -31.53 11.90
N MET A 211 12.14 -31.18 10.96
CA MET A 211 11.09 -32.06 10.44
C MET A 211 11.60 -32.92 9.28
N ASP A 212 10.93 -34.03 9.02
CA ASP A 212 11.10 -34.73 7.75
C ASP A 212 10.50 -33.88 6.61
N ARG A 213 11.28 -33.69 5.55
CA ARG A 213 10.99 -32.78 4.43
C ARG A 213 10.83 -33.52 3.10
N HIS A 214 10.69 -34.84 3.13
CA HIS A 214 10.38 -35.64 1.95
C HIS A 214 8.87 -35.62 1.67
N LEU A 215 8.47 -35.22 0.47
CA LEU A 215 7.07 -35.23 0.03
C LEU A 215 6.58 -36.63 -0.34
N ILE A 216 7.48 -37.47 -0.83
CA ILE A 216 7.21 -38.83 -1.33
C ILE A 216 8.36 -39.72 -0.84
N PRO A 217 8.11 -40.97 -0.43
CA PRO A 217 9.18 -41.93 -0.11
C PRO A 217 10.15 -42.06 -1.28
N GLY A 218 11.43 -41.73 -1.08
CA GLY A 218 12.47 -41.70 -2.13
C GLY A 218 12.49 -40.45 -3.03
N GLY A 219 11.65 -39.45 -2.75
CA GLY A 219 11.56 -38.20 -3.53
C GLY A 219 12.55 -37.11 -3.11
N LEU A 220 12.50 -35.97 -3.80
CA LEU A 220 13.34 -34.79 -3.52
C LEU A 220 13.05 -34.21 -2.12
N LYS A 221 14.10 -33.98 -1.34
CA LYS A 221 14.03 -33.27 -0.05
C LYS A 221 13.84 -31.78 -0.29
N ILE A 222 12.73 -31.21 0.17
CA ILE A 222 12.48 -29.76 0.02
C ILE A 222 13.43 -28.97 0.94
N PRO A 223 14.07 -27.89 0.48
CA PRO A 223 14.81 -26.98 1.36
C PRO A 223 13.91 -26.39 2.45
N ALA A 224 14.41 -26.29 3.69
CA ALA A 224 13.63 -25.75 4.80
C ALA A 224 13.19 -24.30 4.57
N GLY A 225 14.00 -23.52 3.85
CA GLY A 225 13.65 -22.15 3.45
C GLY A 225 12.49 -22.05 2.46
N SER A 226 12.16 -23.14 1.76
CA SER A 226 11.09 -23.16 0.75
C SER A 226 9.70 -23.44 1.33
N PHE A 227 9.59 -23.71 2.63
CA PHE A 227 8.31 -24.00 3.29
C PHE A 227 7.30 -22.84 3.22
N GLY A 228 7.78 -21.61 2.97
CA GLY A 228 6.91 -20.46 2.66
C GLY A 228 6.02 -20.67 1.41
N VAL A 229 6.36 -21.62 0.52
CA VAL A 229 5.54 -21.94 -0.66
C VAL A 229 4.15 -22.43 -0.28
N PHE A 230 4.02 -23.19 0.81
CA PHE A 230 2.72 -23.69 1.27
C PHE A 230 1.82 -22.54 1.71
N ALA A 231 2.37 -21.56 2.44
CA ALA A 231 1.62 -20.37 2.83
C ALA A 231 1.15 -19.58 1.60
N MET A 232 1.97 -19.47 0.55
CA MET A 232 1.59 -18.83 -0.70
C MET A 232 0.47 -19.59 -1.42
N ILE A 233 0.57 -20.92 -1.54
CA ILE A 233 -0.47 -21.75 -2.15
C ILE A 233 -1.78 -21.64 -1.37
N THR A 234 -1.72 -21.74 -0.03
CA THR A 234 -2.89 -21.58 0.84
C THR A 234 -3.52 -20.20 0.67
N LEU A 235 -2.72 -19.13 0.60
CA LEU A 235 -3.23 -17.79 0.36
C LEU A 235 -3.91 -17.67 -1.01
N THR A 236 -3.31 -18.22 -2.06
CA THR A 236 -3.89 -18.22 -3.42
C THR A 236 -5.22 -18.97 -3.46
N ILE A 237 -5.28 -20.17 -2.87
CA ILE A 237 -6.51 -20.95 -2.75
C ILE A 237 -7.55 -20.16 -1.96
N TRP A 238 -7.17 -19.60 -0.82
CA TRP A 238 -8.08 -18.82 0.03
C TRP A 238 -8.65 -17.60 -0.70
N VAL A 239 -7.84 -16.84 -1.44
CA VAL A 239 -8.30 -15.70 -2.24
C VAL A 239 -9.29 -16.17 -3.32
N ALA A 240 -8.96 -17.25 -4.06
CA ALA A 240 -9.84 -17.79 -5.08
C ALA A 240 -11.17 -18.28 -4.48
N THR A 241 -11.13 -19.03 -3.38
CA THR A 241 -12.32 -19.47 -2.63
C THR A 241 -13.13 -18.29 -2.12
N TYR A 242 -12.48 -17.27 -1.57
CA TYR A 242 -13.17 -16.11 -1.03
C TYR A 242 -13.91 -15.34 -2.13
N ASP A 243 -13.24 -15.02 -3.24
CA ASP A 243 -13.82 -14.22 -4.30
C ASP A 243 -14.84 -14.97 -5.15
N GLN A 244 -14.63 -16.27 -5.42
CA GLN A 244 -15.53 -17.05 -6.28
C GLN A 244 -16.70 -17.71 -5.53
N ILE A 245 -16.53 -18.06 -4.25
CA ILE A 245 -17.52 -18.83 -3.49
C ILE A 245 -18.14 -17.95 -2.40
N ILE A 246 -17.30 -17.41 -1.50
CA ILE A 246 -17.78 -16.70 -0.30
C ILE A 246 -18.47 -15.38 -0.67
N VAL A 247 -17.89 -14.57 -1.56
CA VAL A 247 -18.46 -13.27 -1.95
C VAL A 247 -19.84 -13.42 -2.62
N PRO A 248 -20.05 -14.30 -3.64
CA PRO A 248 -21.37 -14.50 -4.24
C PRO A 248 -22.41 -15.07 -3.27
N LEU A 249 -22.01 -15.95 -2.35
CA LEU A 249 -22.89 -16.45 -1.30
C LEU A 249 -23.32 -15.31 -0.37
N LEU A 250 -22.35 -14.55 0.16
CA LEU A 250 -22.64 -13.43 1.04
C LEU A 250 -23.43 -12.33 0.33
N SER A 251 -23.20 -12.06 -0.95
CA SER A 251 -23.97 -11.05 -1.67
C SER A 251 -25.44 -11.45 -1.80
N LYS A 252 -25.72 -12.75 -1.96
CA LYS A 252 -27.09 -13.28 -1.96
C LYS A 252 -27.78 -13.07 -0.61
N PHE A 253 -27.07 -13.32 0.51
CA PHE A 253 -27.65 -13.19 1.86
C PHE A 253 -27.72 -11.74 2.36
N THR A 254 -26.66 -10.96 2.18
CA THR A 254 -26.53 -9.59 2.71
C THR A 254 -27.13 -8.51 1.80
N LYS A 255 -27.51 -8.87 0.56
CA LYS A 255 -27.94 -7.94 -0.51
C LYS A 255 -26.93 -6.83 -0.83
N ARG A 256 -25.66 -6.98 -0.42
CA ARG A 256 -24.56 -6.07 -0.71
C ARG A 256 -23.68 -6.67 -1.82
N SER A 257 -23.28 -5.86 -2.81
CA SER A 257 -22.54 -6.34 -4.00
C SER A 257 -21.20 -7.04 -3.70
N ARG A 258 -20.59 -6.78 -2.54
CA ARG A 258 -19.33 -7.41 -2.08
C ARG A 258 -19.48 -8.24 -0.81
N GLY A 259 -20.71 -8.48 -0.34
CA GLY A 259 -20.96 -9.11 0.96
C GLY A 259 -20.55 -8.18 2.11
N PHE A 260 -19.38 -8.43 2.70
CA PHE A 260 -18.83 -7.62 3.79
C PHE A 260 -18.21 -6.31 3.31
N SER A 261 -18.36 -5.26 4.11
CA SER A 261 -17.63 -4.01 3.94
C SER A 261 -16.12 -4.21 4.20
N LEU A 262 -15.31 -3.30 3.64
CA LEU A 262 -13.86 -3.35 3.82
C LEU A 262 -13.45 -3.30 5.31
N LYS A 263 -14.15 -2.50 6.12
CA LYS A 263 -13.87 -2.38 7.56
C LYS A 263 -14.20 -3.67 8.32
N GLU A 264 -15.31 -4.32 8.00
CA GLU A 264 -15.69 -5.61 8.58
C GLU A 264 -14.65 -6.69 8.24
N ARG A 265 -14.19 -6.74 6.98
CA ARG A 265 -13.14 -7.67 6.55
C ARG A 265 -11.83 -7.46 7.30
N MET A 266 -11.40 -6.21 7.48
CA MET A 266 -10.20 -5.88 8.26
C MET A 266 -10.34 -6.30 9.73
N GLY A 267 -11.50 -6.04 10.34
CA GLY A 267 -11.78 -6.43 11.72
C GLY A 267 -11.78 -7.94 11.93
N MET A 268 -12.42 -8.70 11.04
CA MET A 268 -12.40 -10.18 11.10
C MET A 268 -10.99 -10.74 10.93
N GLY A 269 -10.19 -10.18 10.01
CA GLY A 269 -8.80 -10.60 9.82
C GLY A 269 -7.95 -10.42 11.08
N LEU A 270 -8.13 -9.30 11.80
CA LEU A 270 -7.48 -9.07 13.10
C LEU A 270 -7.90 -10.10 14.14
N ALA A 271 -9.20 -10.36 14.28
CA ALA A 271 -9.69 -11.36 15.23
C ALA A 271 -9.14 -12.77 14.94
N ILE A 272 -9.16 -13.19 13.67
CA ILE A 272 -8.63 -14.49 13.24
C ILE A 272 -7.13 -14.58 13.53
N SER A 273 -6.37 -13.51 13.29
CA SER A 273 -4.92 -13.48 13.58
C SER A 273 -4.63 -13.65 15.07
N CYS A 274 -5.40 -13.00 15.95
CA CYS A 274 -5.28 -13.17 17.39
C CYS A 274 -5.56 -14.62 17.82
N VAL A 275 -6.65 -15.22 17.31
CA VAL A 275 -7.00 -16.63 17.58
C VAL A 275 -5.91 -17.57 17.08
N ALA A 276 -5.41 -17.38 15.87
CA ALA A 276 -4.34 -18.20 15.30
C ALA A 276 -3.05 -18.13 16.14
N THR A 277 -2.68 -16.94 16.61
CA THR A 277 -1.50 -16.75 17.46
C THR A 277 -1.69 -17.41 18.83
N ALA A 278 -2.89 -17.31 19.42
CA ALA A 278 -3.21 -17.98 20.67
C ALA A 278 -3.16 -19.52 20.55
N VAL A 279 -3.72 -20.08 19.47
CA VAL A 279 -3.65 -21.52 19.18
C VAL A 279 -2.19 -21.96 18.99
N ALA A 280 -1.39 -21.21 18.24
CA ALA A 280 0.03 -21.51 18.07
C ALA A 280 0.79 -21.52 19.41
N ALA A 281 0.51 -20.56 20.30
CA ALA A 281 1.09 -20.51 21.63
C ALA A 281 0.69 -21.72 22.49
N MET A 282 -0.58 -22.17 22.42
CA MET A 282 -1.05 -23.36 23.13
C MET A 282 -0.43 -24.65 22.61
N VAL A 283 -0.25 -24.78 21.29
CA VAL A 283 0.41 -25.96 20.69
C VAL A 283 1.87 -26.01 21.12
N GLU A 284 2.57 -24.87 21.09
CA GLU A 284 3.97 -24.79 21.50
C GLU A 284 4.15 -25.06 23.00
N SER A 285 3.23 -24.60 23.86
CA SER A 285 3.29 -24.90 25.30
C SER A 285 3.13 -26.40 25.56
N LYS A 286 2.20 -27.06 24.87
CA LYS A 286 2.01 -28.52 24.98
C LYS A 286 3.16 -29.32 24.39
N ARG A 287 3.86 -28.81 23.38
CA ARG A 287 5.07 -29.43 22.82
C ARG A 287 6.27 -29.37 23.79
N ARG A 288 6.33 -28.33 24.64
CA ARG A 288 7.42 -28.10 25.60
C ARG A 288 7.19 -28.78 26.96
N ALA A 289 5.95 -29.04 27.32
CA ALA A 289 5.57 -29.82 28.50
C ALA A 289 5.87 -31.30 28.28
#